data_AF-A0A7X1B0Z1-F1
#
_entry.id   AF-A0A7X1B0Z1-F1
#
_cell.length_a   1.000
_cell.length_b   1.000
_cell.length_c   1.000
_cell.angle_alpha   90.00
_cell.angle_beta   90.00
_cell.angle_gamma   90.00
#
_symmetry.space_group_name_H-M   'P 1'
#
loop_
_entity.id
_entity.type
_entity.pdbx_description
1 polymer ?
#
loop_
_entity_poly.entity_id
_entity_poly.type
_entity_poly.pdbx_seq_one_letter_code
_entity_poly.pdbx_strand_id
1 'polypeptide(L)'
;MENNLTSEQLNSARKRAKFFQKSKLYLSLYLLVLPTTLSLLVFSYYPKIDVVIMSFFRWEPPSVQEYIGFDNFARAFKDPQFWQSFKLVGILLVANLLKLWPGILAAIALHRIASDRLRYFFQVCFVVPMIIPAMVFLLIWKSFYEPEFGLVNRFLNATGLMSVLNWLDGVMPSIANQLEPVSNHFINPIFGSVGGIVLLGAIIITFSFRKERTPSRIGDYLWILVGSCLFPISSSAGLLVSASGWLSLFGAFVIWMFFGSRRMSGSWIIWPFIILAGVLVFWGGIMWRLSALLLVGMAVYELVRSKRDYFTGRPLIIYIGLAVITVGSLLILFGSIWTSPIDQFANGKPAWLGNKDLVIPAILFWGFPWVGTVGVLIYLSGLQNISEDVYEAARLDGVTPLGMIFRIELPLIMTQVRINIIFMTINTLVAYEIFFILLGVDGGPGNKGLVPGLFMFQAAFVDGQFGYACALGMVLFVIILLLTVINQKFVKVDK
;
A
#
# COMPACT_ATOMS: atom_id res chain seq x y z
N MET A 1 26.58 68.94 45.57
CA MET A 1 27.41 67.71 45.59
C MET A 1 26.83 66.76 44.56
N GLU A 2 27.44 66.67 43.38
CA GLU A 2 27.05 65.67 42.39
C GLU A 2 27.83 64.38 42.65
N ASN A 3 27.12 63.27 42.86
CA ASN A 3 27.75 61.97 43.04
C ASN A 3 28.19 61.41 41.68
N ASN A 4 29.41 61.77 41.27
CA ASN A 4 30.10 61.20 40.12
C ASN A 4 30.46 59.73 40.38
N LEU A 5 29.45 58.85 40.25
CA LEU A 5 29.62 57.40 40.23
C LEU A 5 30.62 57.02 39.14
N THR A 6 31.59 56.17 39.48
CA THR A 6 32.60 55.74 38.50
C THR A 6 31.95 54.92 37.38
N SER A 7 32.59 54.90 36.21
CA SER A 7 32.08 54.17 35.04
C SER A 7 31.84 52.68 35.30
N GLU A 8 32.62 52.06 36.20
CA GLU A 8 32.42 50.69 36.68
C GLU A 8 31.20 50.53 37.59
N GLN A 9 30.93 51.49 38.49
CA GLN A 9 29.74 51.49 39.33
C GLN A 9 28.46 51.61 38.48
N LEU A 10 28.46 52.50 37.48
CA LEU A 10 27.36 52.62 36.52
C LEU A 10 27.20 51.35 35.66
N ASN A 11 28.29 50.74 35.20
CA ASN A 11 28.23 49.51 34.40
C ASN A 11 27.80 48.27 35.20
N SER A 12 28.23 48.13 36.46
CA SER A 12 27.81 47.05 37.35
C SER A 12 26.33 47.19 37.78
N ALA A 13 25.88 48.41 38.08
CA ALA A 13 24.46 48.71 38.30
C ALA A 13 23.60 48.38 37.06
N ARG A 14 24.03 48.82 35.86
CA ARG A 14 23.36 48.48 34.58
C ARG A 14 23.33 46.97 34.30
N LYS A 15 24.40 46.23 34.60
CA LYS A 15 24.43 44.76 34.52
C LYS A 15 23.43 44.12 35.48
N ARG A 16 23.39 44.53 36.75
CA ARG A 16 22.40 44.05 37.73
C ARG A 16 20.96 44.36 37.30
N ALA A 17 20.67 45.59 36.89
CA ALA A 17 19.33 45.98 36.43
C ALA A 17 18.87 45.15 35.22
N LYS A 18 19.71 44.97 34.20
CA LYS A 18 19.41 44.09 33.05
C LYS A 18 19.21 42.63 33.48
N PHE A 19 20.01 42.11 34.42
CA PHE A 19 19.85 40.75 34.94
C PHE A 19 18.50 40.56 35.66
N PHE A 20 18.15 41.46 36.58
CA PHE A 20 16.86 41.41 37.29
C PHE A 20 15.67 41.58 36.34
N GLN A 21 15.75 42.48 35.36
CA GLN A 21 14.70 42.65 34.35
C GLN A 21 14.52 41.38 33.50
N LYS A 22 15.63 40.74 33.09
CA LYS A 22 15.61 39.48 32.32
C LYS A 22 15.08 38.31 33.15
N SER A 23 15.47 38.23 34.43
CA SER A 23 14.99 37.22 35.38
C SER A 23 13.49 37.36 35.64
N LYS A 24 12.99 38.58 35.89
CA LYS A 24 11.55 38.84 36.09
C LYS A 24 10.72 38.52 34.85
N LEU A 25 11.24 38.84 33.65
CA LEU A 25 10.59 38.48 32.38
C LEU A 25 10.48 36.96 32.22
N TYR A 26 11.56 36.20 32.43
CA TYR A 26 11.50 34.73 32.35
C TYR A 26 10.61 34.13 33.43
N LEU A 27 10.61 34.65 34.66
CA LEU A 27 9.71 34.18 35.72
C LEU A 27 8.23 34.37 35.33
N SER A 28 7.86 35.52 34.75
CA SER A 28 6.49 35.73 34.22
C SER A 28 6.13 34.77 33.09
N LEU A 29 7.08 34.44 32.19
CA LEU A 29 6.85 33.46 31.13
C LEU A 29 6.67 32.03 31.68
N TYR A 30 7.49 31.62 32.66
CA TYR A 30 7.34 30.32 33.32
C TYR A 30 6.03 30.22 34.12
N LEU A 31 5.63 31.26 34.86
CA LEU A 31 4.37 31.30 35.59
C LEU A 31 3.13 31.24 34.68
N LEU A 32 3.24 31.70 33.43
CA LEU A 32 2.16 31.61 32.44
C LEU A 32 2.04 30.19 31.84
N VAL A 33 3.16 29.49 31.65
CA VAL A 33 3.20 28.12 31.10
C VAL A 33 2.90 27.05 32.16
N LEU A 34 3.29 27.30 33.42
CA LEU A 34 3.21 26.34 34.52
C LEU A 34 1.80 25.75 34.77
N PRO A 35 0.69 26.51 34.75
CA PRO A 35 -0.66 25.95 34.87
C PRO A 35 -0.99 24.95 33.75
N THR A 36 -0.59 25.24 32.51
CA THR A 36 -0.78 24.34 31.37
C THR A 36 0.08 23.08 31.51
N THR A 37 1.35 23.21 31.91
CA THR A 37 2.23 22.05 32.13
C THR A 37 1.73 21.16 33.28
N LEU A 38 1.31 21.73 34.41
CA LEU A 38 0.75 20.97 35.52
C LEU A 38 -0.55 20.26 35.12
N SER A 39 -1.46 20.94 34.41
CA SER A 39 -2.69 20.34 33.90
C SER A 39 -2.41 19.14 32.98
N LEU A 40 -1.46 19.28 32.05
CA LEU A 40 -1.03 18.17 31.18
C LEU A 40 -0.46 17.00 31.99
N LEU A 41 0.42 17.26 32.97
CA LEU A 41 1.01 16.22 33.81
C LEU A 41 -0.05 15.46 34.61
N VAL A 42 -0.94 16.18 35.31
CA VAL A 42 -1.97 15.60 36.19
C VAL A 42 -3.08 14.90 35.41
N PHE A 43 -3.62 15.51 34.36
CA PHE A 43 -4.78 14.97 33.66
C PHE A 43 -4.45 14.15 32.40
N SER A 44 -3.26 14.31 31.80
CA SER A 44 -2.89 13.57 30.59
C SER A 44 -1.76 12.56 30.78
N TYR A 45 -0.82 12.75 31.72
CA TYR A 45 0.28 11.80 31.92
C TYR A 45 0.07 10.86 33.10
N TYR A 46 -0.45 11.31 34.24
CA TYR A 46 -0.67 10.45 35.41
C TYR A 46 -1.50 9.19 35.11
N PRO A 47 -2.66 9.23 34.40
CA PRO A 47 -3.42 8.02 34.07
C PRO A 47 -2.66 7.05 33.14
N LYS A 48 -1.72 7.56 32.34
CA LYS A 48 -0.88 6.72 31.47
C LYS A 48 0.23 6.03 32.27
N ILE A 49 0.76 6.68 33.31
CA ILE A 49 1.72 6.07 34.24
C ILE A 49 1.04 4.96 35.04
N ASP A 50 -0.22 5.15 35.44
CA ASP A 50 -1.02 4.11 36.10
C ASP A 50 -1.19 2.86 35.21
N VAL A 51 -1.53 3.03 33.92
CA VAL A 51 -1.55 1.93 32.93
C VAL A 51 -0.18 1.24 32.78
N VAL A 52 0.93 1.99 32.82
CA VAL A 52 2.28 1.39 32.81
C VAL A 52 2.47 0.52 34.06
N ILE A 53 2.08 0.99 35.25
CA ILE A 53 2.19 0.24 36.50
C ILE A 53 1.31 -1.02 36.45
N MET A 54 0.02 -0.88 36.11
CA MET A 54 -0.94 -1.98 36.02
C MET A 54 -0.52 -3.09 35.05
N SER A 55 0.26 -2.78 34.01
CA SER A 55 0.79 -3.80 33.09
C SER A 55 1.68 -4.87 33.76
N PHE A 56 2.24 -4.59 34.94
CA PHE A 56 3.03 -5.53 35.74
C PHE A 56 2.21 -6.33 36.78
N PHE A 57 0.91 -6.09 36.88
CA PHE A 57 0.02 -6.74 37.83
C PHE A 57 -0.97 -7.67 37.12
N ARG A 58 -1.35 -8.74 37.80
CA ARG A 58 -2.54 -9.52 37.49
C ARG A 58 -3.73 -8.79 38.07
N TRP A 59 -4.61 -8.31 37.21
CA TRP A 59 -5.86 -7.67 37.60
C TRP A 59 -6.99 -8.28 36.77
N GLU A 60 -7.59 -9.32 37.35
CA GLU A 60 -8.60 -10.22 36.76
C GLU A 60 -9.66 -10.52 37.83
N PRO A 61 -10.85 -9.88 37.83
CA PRO A 61 -11.87 -10.17 38.83
C PRO A 61 -12.26 -11.66 38.83
N PRO A 62 -12.35 -12.34 40.00
CA PRO A 62 -12.39 -11.79 41.36
C PRO A 62 -11.03 -11.74 42.10
N SER A 63 -9.89 -11.91 41.41
CA SER A 63 -8.58 -11.89 42.08
C SER A 63 -8.27 -10.52 42.69
N VAL A 64 -7.50 -10.53 43.78
CA VAL A 64 -6.81 -9.33 44.27
C VAL A 64 -5.73 -8.95 43.25
N GLN A 65 -5.31 -7.68 43.24
CA GLN A 65 -4.21 -7.22 42.39
C GLN A 65 -2.87 -7.80 42.87
N GLU A 66 -2.32 -8.74 42.11
CA GLU A 66 -1.06 -9.43 42.43
C GLU A 66 0.06 -8.96 41.51
N TYR A 67 1.26 -8.70 42.03
CA TYR A 67 2.40 -8.31 41.21
C TYR A 67 3.02 -9.55 40.54
N ILE A 68 2.96 -9.61 39.20
CA ILE A 68 3.48 -10.73 38.38
C ILE A 68 4.67 -10.31 37.49
N GLY A 69 5.12 -9.06 37.58
CA GLY A 69 6.25 -8.54 36.82
C GLY A 69 5.98 -8.62 35.31
N PHE A 70 6.87 -9.30 34.58
CA PHE A 70 6.84 -9.31 33.11
C PHE A 70 5.91 -10.38 32.49
N ASP A 71 5.16 -11.16 33.26
CA ASP A 71 4.42 -12.31 32.70
C ASP A 71 3.31 -11.89 31.70
N ASN A 72 2.58 -10.80 31.96
CA ASN A 72 1.63 -10.21 30.99
C ASN A 72 2.30 -9.90 29.64
N PHE A 73 3.55 -9.40 29.65
CA PHE A 73 4.32 -9.14 28.44
C PHE A 73 4.77 -10.44 27.77
N ALA A 74 5.25 -11.42 28.55
CA ALA A 74 5.66 -12.73 28.05
C ALA A 74 4.48 -13.49 27.41
N ARG A 75 3.26 -13.29 27.92
CA ARG A 75 1.99 -13.74 27.33
C ARG A 75 1.70 -13.01 26.02
N ALA A 76 1.75 -11.67 26.00
CA ALA A 76 1.50 -10.86 24.80
C ALA A 76 2.47 -11.18 23.64
N PHE A 77 3.74 -11.46 23.94
CA PHE A 77 4.71 -11.87 22.92
C PHE A 77 4.47 -13.29 22.37
N LYS A 78 3.74 -14.16 23.10
CA LYS A 78 3.42 -15.54 22.68
C LYS A 78 2.03 -15.68 22.04
N ASP A 79 1.13 -14.73 22.26
CA ASP A 79 -0.27 -14.76 21.84
C ASP A 79 -0.43 -14.66 20.31
N PRO A 80 -0.83 -15.75 19.60
CA PRO A 80 -0.94 -15.71 18.14
C PRO A 80 -2.06 -14.82 17.64
N GLN A 81 -3.14 -14.64 18.42
CA GLN A 81 -4.31 -13.85 18.03
C GLN A 81 -3.99 -12.35 18.10
N PHE A 82 -3.23 -11.93 19.10
CA PHE A 82 -2.67 -10.58 19.16
C PHE A 82 -1.84 -10.25 17.90
N TRP A 83 -0.85 -11.09 17.56
CA TRP A 83 -0.02 -10.85 16.38
C TRP A 83 -0.80 -10.96 15.05
N GLN A 84 -1.78 -11.85 14.96
CA GLN A 84 -2.67 -11.95 13.81
C GLN A 84 -3.49 -10.66 13.58
N SER A 85 -3.90 -9.96 14.63
CA SER A 85 -4.68 -8.71 14.53
C SER A 85 -3.92 -7.57 13.80
N PHE A 86 -2.58 -7.58 13.82
CA PHE A 86 -1.77 -6.64 13.03
C PHE A 86 -1.84 -6.88 11.52
N LYS A 87 -2.30 -8.05 11.04
CA LYS A 87 -2.36 -8.35 9.60
C LYS A 87 -3.28 -7.38 8.86
N LEU A 88 -4.47 -7.11 9.40
CA LEU A 88 -5.39 -6.13 8.82
C LEU A 88 -4.82 -4.72 8.90
N VAL A 89 -4.25 -4.32 10.04
CA VAL A 89 -3.61 -3.01 10.20
C VAL A 89 -2.47 -2.80 9.19
N GLY A 90 -1.64 -3.81 8.91
CA GLY A 90 -0.60 -3.76 7.89
C GLY A 90 -1.16 -3.53 6.48
N ILE A 91 -2.22 -4.25 6.11
CA ILE A 91 -2.95 -4.04 4.84
C ILE A 91 -3.50 -2.61 4.77
N LEU A 92 -4.10 -2.11 5.85
CA LEU A 92 -4.67 -0.77 5.91
C LEU A 92 -3.61 0.32 5.89
N LEU A 93 -2.43 0.14 6.51
CA LEU A 93 -1.34 1.11 6.41
C LEU A 93 -0.87 1.29 4.96
N VAL A 94 -0.74 0.20 4.20
CA VAL A 94 -0.39 0.25 2.77
C VAL A 94 -1.52 0.86 1.93
N ALA A 95 -2.77 0.45 2.17
CA ALA A 95 -3.92 0.99 1.45
C ALA A 95 -4.15 2.48 1.75
N ASN A 96 -3.91 2.93 2.99
CA ASN A 96 -4.12 4.30 3.38
C ASN A 96 -3.12 5.25 2.69
N LEU A 97 -1.91 4.80 2.34
CA LEU A 97 -1.00 5.56 1.46
C LEU A 97 -1.59 5.85 0.08
N LEU A 98 -2.42 4.93 -0.46
CA LEU A 98 -3.18 5.18 -1.69
C LEU A 98 -4.34 6.15 -1.43
N LYS A 99 -5.03 6.02 -0.29
CA LYS A 99 -6.12 6.91 0.15
C LYS A 99 -5.69 8.37 0.41
N LEU A 100 -4.39 8.66 0.56
CA LEU A 100 -3.90 10.04 0.64
C LEU A 100 -4.04 10.81 -0.68
N TRP A 101 -3.92 10.13 -1.83
CA TRP A 101 -3.87 10.80 -3.15
C TRP A 101 -5.15 11.58 -3.50
N PRO A 102 -6.38 11.06 -3.28
CA PRO A 102 -7.60 11.86 -3.44
C PRO A 102 -7.59 13.18 -2.65
N GLY A 103 -7.05 13.18 -1.42
CA GLY A 103 -6.91 14.39 -0.60
C GLY A 103 -5.90 15.39 -1.17
N ILE A 104 -4.74 14.91 -1.63
CA ILE A 104 -3.70 15.74 -2.27
C ILE A 104 -4.23 16.34 -3.58
N LEU A 105 -4.85 15.52 -4.43
CA LEU A 105 -5.39 15.94 -5.72
C LEU A 105 -6.57 16.92 -5.55
N ALA A 106 -7.44 16.71 -4.56
CA ALA A 106 -8.49 17.67 -4.23
C ALA A 106 -7.92 19.02 -3.76
N ALA A 107 -6.87 19.02 -2.95
CA ALA A 107 -6.20 20.25 -2.52
C ALA A 107 -5.53 20.99 -3.70
N ILE A 108 -4.87 20.29 -4.62
CA ILE A 108 -4.27 20.87 -5.82
C ILE A 108 -5.35 21.42 -6.77
N ALA A 109 -6.43 20.68 -7.00
CA ALA A 109 -7.56 21.16 -7.80
C ALA A 109 -8.18 22.43 -7.20
N LEU A 110 -8.37 22.45 -5.88
CA LEU A 110 -8.91 23.59 -5.12
C LEU A 110 -7.95 24.80 -5.12
N HIS A 111 -6.64 24.58 -5.06
CA HIS A 111 -5.62 25.62 -5.18
C HIS A 111 -5.60 26.27 -6.57
N ARG A 112 -5.93 25.52 -7.62
CA ARG A 112 -5.96 25.98 -9.02
C ARG A 112 -7.28 26.68 -9.40
N ILE A 113 -8.24 26.83 -8.48
CA ILE A 113 -9.48 27.60 -8.72
C ILE A 113 -9.17 29.10 -8.69
N ALA A 114 -9.29 29.77 -9.85
CA ALA A 114 -8.98 31.20 -10.02
C ALA A 114 -9.98 32.18 -9.36
N SER A 115 -11.13 31.70 -8.87
CA SER A 115 -12.11 32.53 -8.16
C SER A 115 -12.10 32.21 -6.67
N ASP A 116 -11.67 33.15 -5.84
CA ASP A 116 -11.60 32.98 -4.38
C ASP A 116 -12.95 32.67 -3.75
N ARG A 117 -14.04 33.22 -4.29
CA ARG A 117 -15.40 32.91 -3.83
C ARG A 117 -15.76 31.44 -4.05
N LEU A 118 -15.35 30.88 -5.19
CA LEU A 118 -15.58 29.47 -5.52
C LEU A 118 -14.63 28.54 -4.75
N ARG A 119 -13.37 28.97 -4.55
CA ARG A 119 -12.39 28.31 -3.67
C ARG A 119 -12.93 28.22 -2.24
N TYR A 120 -13.41 29.32 -1.68
CA TYR A 120 -14.02 29.37 -0.34
C TYR A 120 -15.29 28.51 -0.26
N PHE A 121 -16.17 28.56 -1.26
CA PHE A 121 -17.35 27.70 -1.33
C PHE A 121 -16.98 26.21 -1.24
N PHE A 122 -16.01 25.74 -2.05
CA PHE A 122 -15.56 24.34 -1.98
C PHE A 122 -14.83 24.00 -0.68
N GLN A 123 -14.05 24.92 -0.08
CA GLN A 123 -13.50 24.73 1.27
C GLN A 123 -14.63 24.47 2.29
N VAL A 124 -15.69 25.27 2.28
CA VAL A 124 -16.87 25.08 3.14
C VAL A 124 -17.56 23.75 2.84
N CYS A 125 -17.74 23.36 1.57
CA CYS A 125 -18.30 22.06 1.21
C CYS A 125 -17.49 20.87 1.75
N PHE A 126 -16.15 20.98 1.84
CA PHE A 126 -15.34 19.95 2.50
C PHE A 126 -15.45 19.99 4.03
N VAL A 127 -15.72 21.15 4.65
CA VAL A 127 -15.88 21.28 6.11
C VAL A 127 -17.25 20.81 6.60
N VAL A 128 -18.33 21.04 5.85
CA VAL A 128 -19.71 20.69 6.28
C VAL A 128 -19.88 19.23 6.73
N PRO A 129 -19.33 18.20 6.07
CA PRO A 129 -19.40 16.81 6.54
C PRO A 129 -18.81 16.57 7.94
N MET A 130 -17.85 17.39 8.38
CA MET A 130 -17.22 17.29 9.71
C MET A 130 -18.15 17.73 10.85
N ILE A 131 -19.29 18.34 10.53
CA ILE A 131 -20.35 18.67 11.50
C ILE A 131 -21.14 17.40 11.90
N ILE A 132 -21.13 16.36 11.06
CA ILE A 132 -21.77 15.08 11.36
C ILE A 132 -20.93 14.34 12.43
N PRO A 133 -21.49 13.96 13.60
CA PRO A 133 -20.74 13.21 14.60
C PRO A 133 -20.19 11.90 14.02
N ALA A 134 -18.93 11.58 14.32
CA ALA A 134 -18.25 10.44 13.72
C ALA A 134 -19.07 9.14 13.81
N MET A 135 -19.63 8.82 14.98
CA MET A 135 -20.53 7.68 15.19
C MET A 135 -21.70 7.63 14.19
N VAL A 136 -22.36 8.76 13.92
CA VAL A 136 -23.48 8.84 12.97
C VAL A 136 -23.00 8.59 11.54
N PHE A 137 -21.85 9.14 11.16
CA PHE A 137 -21.22 8.86 9.87
C PHE A 137 -20.86 7.37 9.72
N LEU A 138 -20.32 6.72 10.76
CA LEU A 138 -20.05 5.28 10.77
C LEU A 138 -21.33 4.45 10.62
N LEU A 139 -22.44 4.83 11.27
CA LEU A 139 -23.72 4.12 11.13
C LEU A 139 -24.37 4.31 9.75
N ILE A 140 -24.30 5.50 9.15
CA ILE A 140 -24.78 5.77 7.79
C ILE A 140 -24.00 4.91 6.77
N TRP A 141 -22.68 4.84 6.89
CA TRP A 141 -21.88 3.96 6.03
C TRP A 141 -22.08 2.47 6.33
N LYS A 142 -22.49 2.08 7.55
CA LYS A 142 -22.85 0.69 7.85
C LYS A 142 -24.09 0.26 7.06
N SER A 143 -25.12 1.11 6.93
CA SER A 143 -26.31 0.78 6.13
C SER A 143 -26.05 0.78 4.62
N PHE A 144 -24.99 1.44 4.13
CA PHE A 144 -24.60 1.34 2.71
C PHE A 144 -24.23 -0.10 2.31
N TYR A 145 -23.73 -0.91 3.26
CA TYR A 145 -23.37 -2.32 3.12
C TYR A 145 -24.49 -3.31 3.50
N GLU A 146 -25.69 -2.83 3.83
CA GLU A 146 -26.81 -3.69 4.20
C GLU A 146 -27.25 -4.58 3.01
N PRO A 147 -27.37 -5.92 3.16
CA PRO A 147 -27.56 -6.82 2.02
C PRO A 147 -28.82 -6.54 1.19
N GLU A 148 -29.92 -6.25 1.88
CA GLU A 148 -31.26 -6.09 1.33
C GLU A 148 -31.47 -4.71 0.66
N PHE A 149 -31.14 -3.64 1.38
CA PHE A 149 -31.53 -2.27 1.06
C PHE A 149 -30.34 -1.32 0.86
N GLY A 150 -29.10 -1.76 1.08
CA GLY A 150 -27.92 -0.91 1.09
C GLY A 150 -27.57 -0.28 -0.26
N LEU A 151 -27.10 0.97 -0.20
CA LEU A 151 -26.81 1.78 -1.40
C LEU A 151 -25.73 1.18 -2.30
N VAL A 152 -24.74 0.47 -1.74
CA VAL A 152 -23.70 -0.20 -2.54
C VAL A 152 -24.30 -1.28 -3.43
N ASN A 153 -25.18 -2.14 -2.89
CA ASN A 153 -25.85 -3.18 -3.67
C ASN A 153 -26.76 -2.58 -4.74
N ARG A 154 -27.53 -1.53 -4.42
CA ARG A 154 -28.35 -0.82 -5.42
C ARG A 154 -27.51 -0.20 -6.54
N PHE A 155 -26.40 0.47 -6.20
CA PHE A 155 -25.51 1.08 -7.18
C PHE A 155 -24.84 0.05 -8.09
N LEU A 156 -24.30 -1.04 -7.53
CA LEU A 156 -23.66 -2.11 -8.29
C LEU A 156 -24.65 -2.84 -9.20
N ASN A 157 -25.89 -3.06 -8.76
CA ASN A 157 -26.94 -3.64 -9.60
C ASN A 157 -27.37 -2.67 -10.72
N ALA A 158 -27.60 -1.39 -10.41
CA ALA A 158 -28.05 -0.38 -11.39
C ALA A 158 -26.98 -0.02 -12.45
N THR A 159 -25.69 -0.12 -12.11
CA THR A 159 -24.57 0.10 -13.04
C THR A 159 -24.16 -1.14 -13.82
N GLY A 160 -24.74 -2.31 -13.52
CA GLY A 160 -24.30 -3.61 -14.04
C GLY A 160 -22.98 -4.12 -13.46
N LEU A 161 -22.31 -3.36 -12.58
CA LEU A 161 -21.06 -3.79 -11.94
C LEU A 161 -21.23 -5.08 -11.10
N MET A 162 -22.44 -5.38 -10.61
CA MET A 162 -22.71 -6.63 -9.90
C MET A 162 -22.53 -7.87 -10.80
N SER A 163 -22.85 -7.81 -12.10
CA SER A 163 -22.62 -8.95 -13.00
C SER A 163 -21.13 -9.10 -13.32
N VAL A 164 -20.36 -8.00 -13.35
CA VAL A 164 -18.89 -8.02 -13.44
C VAL A 164 -18.27 -8.64 -12.19
N LEU A 165 -18.77 -8.29 -10.99
CA LEU A 165 -18.33 -8.91 -9.74
C LEU A 165 -18.67 -10.41 -9.68
N ASN A 166 -19.86 -10.81 -10.14
CA ASN A 166 -20.25 -12.23 -10.20
C ASN A 166 -19.42 -13.02 -11.24
N TRP A 167 -19.07 -12.39 -12.37
CA TRP A 167 -18.13 -12.97 -13.34
C TRP A 167 -16.72 -13.11 -12.76
N LEU A 168 -16.24 -12.12 -12.00
CA LEU A 168 -14.99 -12.21 -11.26
C LEU A 168 -15.04 -13.30 -10.18
N ASP A 169 -16.18 -13.53 -9.52
CA ASP A 169 -16.36 -14.62 -8.55
C ASP A 169 -16.15 -16.01 -9.17
N GLY A 170 -16.63 -16.23 -10.40
CA GLY A 170 -16.38 -17.47 -11.13
C GLY A 170 -14.95 -17.60 -11.67
N VAL A 171 -14.33 -16.49 -12.11
CA VAL A 171 -13.03 -16.51 -12.79
C VAL A 171 -11.84 -16.43 -11.83
N MET A 172 -11.89 -15.58 -10.81
CA MET A 172 -10.75 -15.30 -9.92
C MET A 172 -10.26 -16.53 -9.13
N PRO A 173 -11.12 -17.42 -8.58
CA PRO A 173 -10.66 -18.66 -7.94
C PRO A 173 -9.97 -19.61 -8.93
N SER A 174 -10.42 -19.66 -10.19
CA SER A 174 -9.76 -20.47 -11.23
C SER A 174 -8.37 -19.97 -11.58
N ILE A 175 -8.14 -18.65 -11.50
CA ILE A 175 -6.83 -18.02 -11.64
C ILE A 175 -6.01 -18.24 -10.37
N ALA A 176 -6.58 -18.07 -9.18
CA ALA A 176 -5.91 -18.28 -7.89
C ALA A 176 -5.37 -19.73 -7.76
N ASN A 177 -6.15 -20.73 -8.15
CA ASN A 177 -5.71 -22.13 -8.18
C ASN A 177 -4.59 -22.42 -9.21
N GLN A 178 -4.37 -21.54 -10.19
CA GLN A 178 -3.21 -21.56 -11.10
C GLN A 178 -2.04 -20.70 -10.60
N LEU A 179 -2.29 -19.82 -9.62
CA LEU A 179 -1.30 -18.97 -8.96
C LEU A 179 -0.63 -19.65 -7.77
N GLU A 180 -1.36 -20.49 -7.02
CA GLU A 180 -0.82 -21.16 -5.85
C GLU A 180 0.41 -22.01 -6.22
N PRO A 181 1.59 -21.75 -5.65
CA PRO A 181 2.67 -22.73 -5.69
C PRO A 181 2.21 -23.91 -4.84
N VAL A 182 2.25 -25.12 -5.41
CA VAL A 182 1.87 -26.37 -4.71
C VAL A 182 2.64 -26.45 -3.39
N SER A 183 1.94 -26.13 -2.29
CA SER A 183 2.58 -25.89 -0.99
C SER A 183 3.09 -27.17 -0.34
N ASN A 184 2.64 -28.32 -0.84
CA ASN A 184 3.11 -29.64 -0.48
C ASN A 184 3.79 -30.33 -1.67
N HIS A 185 5.12 -30.15 -1.72
CA HIS A 185 6.11 -30.81 -2.58
C HIS A 185 6.29 -30.31 -4.03
N PHE A 186 7.58 -30.25 -4.41
CA PHE A 186 8.18 -29.91 -5.71
C PHE A 186 8.14 -28.45 -6.20
N ILE A 187 9.34 -28.00 -6.60
CA ILE A 187 9.62 -26.67 -7.14
C ILE A 187 9.00 -26.56 -8.54
N ASN A 188 7.96 -25.73 -8.70
CA ASN A 188 7.39 -25.42 -10.00
C ASN A 188 8.33 -24.46 -10.77
N PRO A 189 8.92 -24.86 -11.92
CA PRO A 189 10.06 -24.15 -12.50
C PRO A 189 9.67 -22.87 -13.26
N ILE A 190 9.60 -21.77 -12.51
CA ILE A 190 9.91 -20.38 -12.90
C ILE A 190 8.98 -19.69 -13.93
N PHE A 191 8.29 -20.41 -14.83
CA PHE A 191 7.41 -19.81 -15.85
C PHE A 191 5.97 -20.37 -15.86
N GLY A 192 5.61 -21.18 -14.87
CA GLY A 192 4.27 -21.79 -14.75
C GLY A 192 3.23 -20.99 -13.96
N SER A 193 3.59 -19.84 -13.39
CA SER A 193 2.68 -18.98 -12.61
C SER A 193 3.03 -17.50 -12.79
N VAL A 194 2.20 -16.58 -12.30
CA VAL A 194 2.46 -15.12 -12.40
C VAL A 194 3.70 -14.67 -11.60
N GLY A 195 4.19 -15.49 -10.67
CA GLY A 195 5.54 -15.31 -10.11
C GLY A 195 6.62 -15.26 -11.21
N GLY A 196 6.45 -16.06 -12.26
CA GLY A 196 7.29 -16.02 -13.47
C GLY A 196 7.09 -14.79 -14.36
N ILE A 197 5.91 -14.16 -14.34
CA ILE A 197 5.69 -12.87 -15.02
C ILE A 197 6.42 -11.74 -14.28
N VAL A 198 6.37 -11.74 -12.94
CA VAL A 198 7.16 -10.81 -12.11
C VAL A 198 8.66 -11.06 -12.30
N LEU A 199 9.11 -12.31 -12.36
CA LEU A 199 10.51 -12.67 -12.59
C LEU A 199 10.97 -12.28 -14.01
N LEU A 200 10.13 -12.46 -15.04
CA LEU A 200 10.36 -12.00 -16.42
C LEU A 200 10.46 -10.47 -16.50
N GLY A 201 9.58 -9.75 -15.80
CA GLY A 201 9.65 -8.29 -15.69
C GLY A 201 10.92 -7.81 -14.97
N ALA A 202 11.31 -8.48 -13.87
CA ALA A 202 12.54 -8.20 -13.14
C ALA A 202 13.80 -8.50 -13.96
N ILE A 203 13.78 -9.56 -14.76
CA ILE A 203 14.78 -9.88 -15.79
C ILE A 203 14.86 -8.74 -16.81
N ILE A 204 13.75 -8.33 -17.42
CA ILE A 204 13.70 -7.23 -18.41
C ILE A 204 14.31 -5.93 -17.84
N ILE A 205 13.93 -5.54 -16.60
CA ILE A 205 14.48 -4.36 -15.95
C ILE A 205 15.99 -4.51 -15.67
N THR A 206 16.41 -5.65 -15.12
CA THR A 206 17.82 -5.91 -14.79
C THR A 206 18.71 -5.88 -16.03
N PHE A 207 18.25 -6.46 -17.15
CA PHE A 207 18.96 -6.38 -18.42
C PHE A 207 18.88 -4.98 -19.06
N SER A 208 17.78 -4.23 -18.89
CA SER A 208 17.69 -2.84 -19.36
C SER A 208 18.64 -1.88 -18.66
N PHE A 209 19.12 -2.20 -17.46
CA PHE A 209 20.17 -1.44 -16.77
C PHE A 209 21.60 -1.76 -17.25
N ARG A 210 21.84 -2.87 -17.98
CA ARG A 210 23.17 -3.14 -18.56
C ARG A 210 23.52 -2.12 -19.65
N LYS A 211 24.74 -1.58 -19.59
CA LYS A 211 25.17 -0.45 -20.43
C LYS A 211 25.69 -0.90 -21.83
N GLU A 212 24.89 -1.71 -22.53
CA GLU A 212 25.22 -2.30 -23.84
C GLU A 212 24.33 -1.80 -25.03
N ARG A 213 24.42 -2.45 -26.23
CA ARG A 213 24.51 -1.79 -27.56
C ARG A 213 24.44 -2.75 -28.81
N THR A 214 24.24 -2.43 -30.12
CA THR A 214 23.42 -1.48 -30.96
C THR A 214 22.01 -2.07 -31.17
N PRO A 215 21.56 -2.61 -32.33
CA PRO A 215 20.28 -2.19 -32.86
C PRO A 215 19.49 -3.44 -33.25
N SER A 216 19.49 -4.43 -32.34
CA SER A 216 19.32 -5.82 -32.73
C SER A 216 18.01 -6.02 -33.47
N ARG A 217 17.91 -7.10 -34.27
CA ARG A 217 16.71 -7.50 -35.03
C ARG A 217 15.59 -7.96 -34.08
N ILE A 218 15.23 -7.09 -33.15
CA ILE A 218 14.26 -7.26 -32.07
C ILE A 218 12.89 -7.55 -32.65
N GLY A 219 12.57 -7.08 -33.87
CA GLY A 219 11.38 -7.53 -34.60
C GLY A 219 11.33 -9.06 -34.79
N ASP A 220 12.40 -9.67 -35.33
CA ASP A 220 12.44 -11.12 -35.56
C ASP A 220 12.41 -11.92 -34.25
N TYR A 221 13.08 -11.45 -33.19
CA TYR A 221 13.09 -12.12 -31.88
C TYR A 221 11.83 -11.88 -31.04
N LEU A 222 11.20 -10.71 -31.12
CA LEU A 222 9.86 -10.46 -30.54
C LEU A 222 8.80 -11.28 -31.26
N TRP A 223 8.91 -11.51 -32.57
CA TRP A 223 8.02 -12.45 -33.27
C TRP A 223 8.10 -13.85 -32.65
N ILE A 224 9.31 -14.36 -32.38
CA ILE A 224 9.52 -15.66 -31.70
C ILE A 224 8.92 -15.65 -30.28
N LEU A 225 9.16 -14.58 -29.52
CA LEU A 225 8.70 -14.46 -28.12
C LEU A 225 7.17 -14.29 -28.03
N VAL A 226 6.56 -13.48 -28.90
CA VAL A 226 5.11 -13.31 -29.01
C VAL A 226 4.44 -14.62 -29.43
N GLY A 227 4.99 -15.35 -30.41
CA GLY A 227 4.50 -16.69 -30.77
C GLY A 227 4.57 -17.67 -29.60
N SER A 228 5.65 -17.59 -28.80
CA SER A 228 5.82 -18.41 -27.58
C SER A 228 4.85 -18.04 -26.45
N CYS A 229 4.37 -16.80 -26.39
CA CYS A 229 3.38 -16.35 -25.41
C CYS A 229 1.92 -16.55 -25.86
N LEU A 230 1.63 -16.51 -27.16
CA LEU A 230 0.29 -16.75 -27.70
C LEU A 230 -0.15 -18.22 -27.56
N PHE A 231 0.79 -19.17 -27.63
CA PHE A 231 0.49 -20.60 -27.56
C PHE A 231 -0.04 -21.06 -26.18
N PRO A 232 0.52 -20.61 -25.03
CA PRO A 232 -0.13 -20.75 -23.72
C PRO A 232 -1.53 -20.13 -23.66
N ILE A 233 -1.70 -18.92 -24.20
CA ILE A 233 -2.97 -18.17 -24.13
C ILE A 233 -4.11 -18.93 -24.83
N SER A 234 -3.85 -19.50 -26.01
CA SER A 234 -4.84 -20.33 -26.72
C SER A 234 -5.20 -21.63 -25.97
N SER A 235 -4.28 -22.19 -25.18
CA SER A 235 -4.56 -23.35 -24.32
C SER A 235 -5.40 -22.98 -23.10
N SER A 236 -5.15 -21.83 -22.45
CA SER A 236 -5.97 -21.35 -21.32
C SER A 236 -7.36 -20.86 -21.74
N ALA A 237 -7.55 -20.46 -22.99
CA ALA A 237 -8.82 -19.96 -23.51
C ALA A 237 -9.82 -21.07 -23.93
N GLY A 238 -9.52 -22.35 -23.67
CA GLY A 238 -10.43 -23.47 -23.98
C GLY A 238 -10.56 -23.80 -25.48
N LEU A 239 -9.80 -23.16 -26.36
CA LEU A 239 -9.89 -23.33 -27.82
C LEU A 239 -9.30 -24.66 -28.34
N LEU A 240 -8.72 -25.50 -27.47
CA LEU A 240 -7.96 -26.70 -27.83
C LEU A 240 -8.56 -27.98 -27.23
N VAL A 241 -9.73 -28.39 -27.74
CA VAL A 241 -10.47 -29.58 -27.26
C VAL A 241 -10.15 -30.86 -28.05
N SER A 242 -9.58 -30.78 -29.26
CA SER A 242 -9.33 -31.93 -30.14
C SER A 242 -7.86 -32.16 -30.49
N ALA A 243 -7.44 -33.43 -30.56
CA ALA A 243 -6.07 -33.83 -30.93
C ALA A 243 -5.68 -33.38 -32.36
N SER A 244 -6.64 -33.23 -33.27
CA SER A 244 -6.42 -32.69 -34.62
C SER A 244 -6.08 -31.20 -34.63
N GLY A 245 -6.59 -30.42 -33.67
CA GLY A 245 -6.23 -29.00 -33.49
C GLY A 245 -4.78 -28.81 -33.04
N TRP A 246 -4.25 -29.74 -32.23
CA TRP A 246 -2.84 -29.76 -31.85
C TRP A 246 -1.92 -30.00 -33.05
N LEU A 247 -2.26 -30.96 -33.92
CA LEU A 247 -1.49 -31.29 -35.12
C LEU A 247 -1.47 -30.14 -36.15
N SER A 248 -2.59 -29.46 -36.38
CA SER A 248 -2.64 -28.36 -37.35
C SER A 248 -1.88 -27.13 -36.89
N LEU A 249 -1.98 -26.75 -35.61
CA LEU A 249 -1.21 -25.64 -35.04
C LEU A 249 0.27 -25.97 -34.87
N PHE A 250 0.64 -27.22 -34.56
CA PHE A 250 2.03 -27.66 -34.58
C PHE A 250 2.61 -27.61 -36.01
N GLY A 251 1.86 -28.06 -37.01
CA GLY A 251 2.24 -27.90 -38.42
C GLY A 251 2.46 -26.43 -38.80
N ALA A 252 1.54 -25.55 -38.42
CA ALA A 252 1.68 -24.10 -38.64
C ALA A 252 2.90 -23.52 -37.91
N PHE A 253 3.18 -23.93 -36.67
CA PHE A 253 4.34 -23.50 -35.89
C PHE A 253 5.68 -23.96 -36.50
N VAL A 254 5.75 -25.21 -36.97
CA VAL A 254 6.94 -25.75 -37.65
C VAL A 254 7.17 -25.05 -38.99
N ILE A 255 6.11 -24.81 -39.78
CA ILE A 255 6.19 -24.04 -41.03
C ILE A 255 6.66 -22.60 -40.74
N TRP A 256 6.10 -21.95 -39.72
CA TRP A 256 6.49 -20.60 -39.31
C TRP A 256 7.94 -20.53 -38.83
N MET A 257 8.42 -21.50 -38.04
CA MET A 257 9.85 -21.64 -37.70
C MET A 257 10.73 -21.88 -38.93
N PHE A 258 10.28 -22.66 -39.91
CA PHE A 258 11.02 -22.91 -41.16
C PHE A 258 11.14 -21.66 -42.05
N PHE A 259 10.11 -20.82 -42.09
CA PHE A 259 10.20 -19.49 -42.73
C PHE A 259 11.08 -18.52 -41.92
N GLY A 260 11.05 -18.59 -40.58
CA GLY A 260 11.95 -17.82 -39.71
C GLY A 260 13.42 -18.18 -39.89
N SER A 261 13.77 -19.47 -39.92
CA SER A 261 15.16 -19.94 -40.02
C SER A 261 15.83 -19.57 -41.35
N ARG A 262 15.06 -19.38 -42.44
CA ARG A 262 15.57 -18.84 -43.71
C ARG A 262 16.15 -17.42 -43.60
N ARG A 263 15.85 -16.65 -42.55
CA ARG A 263 16.51 -15.35 -42.25
C ARG A 263 17.82 -15.49 -41.46
N MET A 264 18.17 -16.69 -40.98
CA MET A 264 19.30 -16.99 -40.11
C MET A 264 20.41 -17.76 -40.83
N SER A 265 20.93 -17.22 -41.94
CA SER A 265 22.07 -17.83 -42.64
C SER A 265 23.35 -17.75 -41.80
N GLY A 266 23.98 -18.90 -41.55
CA GLY A 266 25.31 -19.02 -40.91
C GLY A 266 25.42 -20.14 -39.86
N SER A 267 24.42 -20.29 -38.98
CA SER A 267 24.57 -21.10 -37.76
C SER A 267 24.16 -22.58 -37.94
N TRP A 268 25.02 -23.38 -38.57
CA TRP A 268 24.81 -24.83 -38.76
C TRP A 268 24.58 -25.62 -37.45
N ILE A 269 25.11 -25.13 -36.33
CA ILE A 269 24.93 -25.71 -34.97
C ILE A 269 23.46 -25.75 -34.50
N ILE A 270 22.56 -24.94 -35.07
CA ILE A 270 21.15 -24.91 -34.65
C ILE A 270 20.38 -26.15 -35.13
N TRP A 271 20.74 -26.73 -36.28
CA TRP A 271 19.97 -27.80 -36.91
C TRP A 271 19.90 -29.11 -36.09
N PRO A 272 21.00 -29.64 -35.53
CA PRO A 272 20.93 -30.81 -34.65
C PRO A 272 20.00 -30.63 -33.45
N PHE A 273 19.93 -29.42 -32.87
CA PHE A 273 19.08 -29.13 -31.72
C PHE A 273 17.61 -28.88 -32.08
N ILE A 274 17.31 -28.34 -33.27
CA ILE A 274 15.93 -28.32 -33.80
C ILE A 274 15.44 -29.75 -34.05
N ILE A 275 16.28 -30.62 -34.63
CA ILE A 275 15.95 -32.04 -34.84
C ILE A 275 15.74 -32.75 -33.49
N LEU A 276 16.63 -32.54 -32.53
CA LEU A 276 16.50 -33.10 -31.18
C LEU A 276 15.23 -32.62 -30.47
N ALA A 277 14.91 -31.33 -30.55
CA ALA A 277 13.67 -30.78 -29.98
C ALA A 277 12.42 -31.35 -30.66
N GLY A 278 12.43 -31.53 -31.98
CA GLY A 278 11.36 -32.19 -32.73
C GLY A 278 11.15 -33.63 -32.27
N VAL A 279 12.22 -34.42 -32.16
CA VAL A 279 12.17 -35.82 -31.68
C VAL A 279 11.67 -35.91 -30.23
N LEU A 280 12.11 -35.00 -29.35
CA LEU A 280 11.70 -34.99 -27.94
C LEU A 280 10.25 -34.54 -27.72
N VAL A 281 9.64 -33.78 -28.65
CA VAL A 281 8.22 -33.40 -28.58
C VAL A 281 7.28 -34.58 -28.88
N PHE A 282 7.74 -35.61 -29.61
CA PHE A 282 6.97 -36.85 -29.81
C PHE A 282 6.86 -37.71 -28.54
N TRP A 283 7.68 -37.47 -27.51
CA TRP A 283 7.61 -38.16 -26.21
C TRP A 283 6.95 -37.24 -25.17
N GLY A 284 5.63 -37.41 -25.02
CA GLY A 284 4.79 -36.56 -24.18
C GLY A 284 5.18 -36.58 -22.69
N GLY A 285 4.96 -35.45 -22.01
CA GLY A 285 5.24 -35.27 -20.59
C GLY A 285 6.02 -33.98 -20.31
N ILE A 286 6.84 -33.98 -19.26
CA ILE A 286 7.53 -32.77 -18.77
C ILE A 286 8.65 -32.27 -19.73
N MET A 287 9.07 -33.10 -20.69
CA MET A 287 10.26 -32.90 -21.51
C MET A 287 10.16 -31.73 -22.50
N TRP A 288 8.98 -31.37 -22.99
CA TRP A 288 8.83 -30.19 -23.86
C TRP A 288 9.14 -28.87 -23.14
N ARG A 289 9.02 -28.84 -21.80
CA ARG A 289 9.41 -27.68 -20.98
C ARG A 289 10.94 -27.55 -20.88
N LEU A 290 11.66 -28.66 -20.95
CA LEU A 290 13.13 -28.67 -21.00
C LEU A 290 13.67 -28.21 -22.36
N SER A 291 13.05 -28.62 -23.48
CA SER A 291 13.43 -28.08 -24.80
C SER A 291 13.09 -26.60 -24.94
N ALA A 292 11.97 -26.13 -24.38
CA ALA A 292 11.66 -24.70 -24.27
C ALA A 292 12.70 -23.94 -23.43
N LEU A 293 13.10 -24.47 -22.26
CA LEU A 293 14.16 -23.88 -21.42
C LEU A 293 15.52 -23.82 -22.15
N LEU A 294 15.89 -24.86 -22.90
CA LEU A 294 17.12 -24.87 -23.70
C LEU A 294 17.08 -23.84 -24.85
N LEU A 295 15.93 -23.68 -25.51
CA LEU A 295 15.75 -22.66 -26.56
C LEU A 295 15.78 -21.24 -26.01
N VAL A 296 15.13 -20.97 -24.87
CA VAL A 296 15.22 -19.67 -24.18
C VAL A 296 16.65 -19.41 -23.68
N GLY A 297 17.32 -20.44 -23.13
CA GLY A 297 18.72 -20.37 -22.71
C GLY A 297 19.66 -20.05 -23.87
N MET A 298 19.47 -20.66 -25.04
CA MET A 298 20.23 -20.35 -26.26
C MET A 298 19.92 -18.96 -26.83
N ALA A 299 18.65 -18.53 -26.80
CA ALA A 299 18.27 -17.17 -27.19
C ALA A 299 18.94 -16.11 -26.30
N VAL A 300 19.00 -16.35 -24.99
CA VAL A 300 19.73 -15.51 -24.02
C VAL A 300 21.25 -15.59 -24.26
N TYR A 301 21.80 -16.76 -24.54
CA TYR A 301 23.23 -16.94 -24.81
C TYR A 301 23.72 -16.17 -26.04
N GLU A 302 23.01 -16.25 -27.17
CA GLU A 302 23.36 -15.44 -28.36
C GLU A 302 23.08 -13.94 -28.15
N LEU A 303 22.09 -13.56 -27.32
CA LEU A 303 21.91 -12.17 -26.87
C LEU A 303 23.13 -11.64 -26.09
N VAL A 304 23.77 -12.49 -25.27
CA VAL A 304 24.98 -12.17 -24.51
C VAL A 304 26.25 -12.23 -25.36
N ARG A 305 26.23 -12.94 -26.50
CA ARG A 305 27.39 -13.13 -27.38
C ARG A 305 27.56 -12.02 -28.42
N SER A 306 26.47 -11.37 -28.84
CA SER A 306 26.47 -10.33 -29.89
C SER A 306 27.07 -9.00 -29.41
N LYS A 307 28.12 -8.49 -30.07
CA LYS A 307 29.16 -7.67 -29.39
C LYS A 307 29.41 -6.24 -29.91
N ARG A 308 28.41 -5.48 -30.39
CA ARG A 308 28.62 -4.18 -31.11
C ARG A 308 27.52 -3.11 -30.90
N ASP A 309 27.84 -1.84 -30.50
CA ASP A 309 27.13 -0.58 -30.91
C ASP A 309 26.53 0.49 -29.92
N TYR A 310 25.22 0.86 -30.00
CA TYR A 310 24.33 1.76 -29.15
C TYR A 310 22.77 1.60 -29.39
N PHE A 311 21.85 1.59 -28.39
CA PHE A 311 20.36 1.48 -28.58
C PHE A 311 19.55 2.61 -27.90
N THR A 312 18.46 3.10 -28.54
CA THR A 312 17.67 4.28 -28.10
C THR A 312 16.40 3.97 -27.29
N GLY A 313 15.76 2.81 -27.44
CA GLY A 313 14.44 2.50 -26.84
C GLY A 313 14.42 2.21 -25.32
N ARG A 314 15.47 2.58 -24.57
CA ARG A 314 15.64 2.25 -23.14
C ARG A 314 14.42 2.56 -22.24
N PRO A 315 13.82 3.78 -22.25
CA PRO A 315 12.70 4.08 -21.35
C PRO A 315 11.48 3.20 -21.64
N LEU A 316 11.20 2.87 -22.91
CA LEU A 316 10.07 2.04 -23.29
C LEU A 316 10.22 0.58 -22.81
N ILE A 317 11.45 0.03 -22.83
CA ILE A 317 11.74 -1.30 -22.25
C ILE A 317 11.57 -1.28 -20.72
N ILE A 318 12.00 -0.20 -20.05
CA ILE A 318 11.79 -0.03 -18.60
C ILE A 318 10.29 0.09 -18.28
N TYR A 319 9.51 0.85 -19.04
CA TYR A 319 8.06 0.96 -18.85
C TYR A 319 7.33 -0.36 -19.10
N ILE A 320 7.72 -1.15 -20.12
CA ILE A 320 7.16 -2.48 -20.35
C ILE A 320 7.53 -3.42 -19.19
N GLY A 321 8.80 -3.45 -18.75
CA GLY A 321 9.24 -4.25 -17.61
C GLY A 321 8.50 -3.88 -16.33
N LEU A 322 8.34 -2.59 -16.03
CA LEU A 322 7.57 -2.09 -14.90
C LEU A 322 6.09 -2.43 -15.01
N ALA A 323 5.47 -2.28 -16.18
CA ALA A 323 4.08 -2.67 -16.40
C ALA A 323 3.86 -4.17 -16.20
N VAL A 324 4.77 -5.01 -16.70
CA VAL A 324 4.73 -6.48 -16.53
C VAL A 324 4.91 -6.87 -15.06
N ILE A 325 5.85 -6.26 -14.32
CA ILE A 325 5.94 -6.45 -12.86
C ILE A 325 4.65 -5.98 -12.18
N THR A 326 4.14 -4.80 -12.53
CA THR A 326 3.00 -4.18 -11.84
C THR A 326 1.73 -5.00 -12.06
N VAL A 327 1.43 -5.40 -13.29
CA VAL A 327 0.29 -6.29 -13.60
C VAL A 327 0.48 -7.65 -12.95
N GLY A 328 1.68 -8.23 -12.97
CA GLY A 328 1.96 -9.50 -12.31
C GLY A 328 1.78 -9.44 -10.79
N SER A 329 2.35 -8.41 -10.14
CA SER A 329 2.21 -8.17 -8.70
C SER A 329 0.76 -7.86 -8.31
N LEU A 330 0.02 -7.10 -9.12
CA LEU A 330 -1.40 -6.85 -8.91
C LEU A 330 -2.22 -8.14 -9.04
N LEU A 331 -1.97 -8.99 -10.04
CA LEU A 331 -2.66 -10.27 -10.19
C LEU A 331 -2.37 -11.24 -9.03
N ILE A 332 -1.12 -11.27 -8.52
CA ILE A 332 -0.79 -12.03 -7.31
C ILE A 332 -1.52 -11.46 -6.09
N LEU A 333 -1.48 -10.13 -5.89
CA LEU A 333 -2.16 -9.47 -4.77
C LEU A 333 -3.68 -9.70 -4.81
N PHE A 334 -4.34 -9.41 -5.93
CA PHE A 334 -5.78 -9.64 -6.10
C PHE A 334 -6.13 -11.13 -5.96
N GLY A 335 -5.36 -12.05 -6.54
CA GLY A 335 -5.55 -13.50 -6.33
C GLY A 335 -5.43 -13.91 -4.86
N SER A 336 -4.47 -13.35 -4.11
CA SER A 336 -4.28 -13.60 -2.68
C SER A 336 -5.29 -12.91 -1.75
N ILE A 337 -6.10 -11.99 -2.29
CA ILE A 337 -7.19 -11.30 -1.58
C ILE A 337 -8.55 -11.95 -1.92
N TRP A 338 -8.72 -12.43 -3.16
CA TRP A 338 -9.96 -13.00 -3.71
C TRP A 338 -9.91 -14.54 -3.75
N THR A 339 -9.40 -15.18 -2.69
CA THR A 339 -9.01 -16.60 -2.72
C THR A 339 -10.18 -17.59 -2.69
N SER A 340 -11.34 -17.22 -2.13
CA SER A 340 -12.43 -18.17 -1.88
C SER A 340 -13.88 -17.62 -1.86
N PRO A 341 -14.23 -16.48 -2.47
CA PRO A 341 -15.63 -16.21 -2.75
C PRO A 341 -16.08 -17.06 -3.96
N ILE A 342 -17.06 -17.92 -3.70
CA ILE A 342 -17.82 -18.67 -4.70
C ILE A 342 -19.29 -18.39 -4.37
N ASP A 343 -20.08 -18.06 -5.38
CA ASP A 343 -21.50 -17.69 -5.31
C ASP A 343 -21.84 -16.51 -4.38
N GLN A 344 -20.86 -15.69 -3.96
CA GLN A 344 -21.10 -14.61 -2.99
C GLN A 344 -21.85 -13.42 -3.60
N PHE A 345 -21.73 -13.24 -4.92
CA PHE A 345 -22.45 -12.21 -5.69
C PHE A 345 -23.64 -12.78 -6.49
N ALA A 346 -23.83 -14.10 -6.53
CA ALA A 346 -24.81 -14.77 -7.39
C ALA A 346 -26.26 -14.29 -7.17
N ASN A 347 -26.62 -13.98 -5.91
CA ASN A 347 -27.96 -13.49 -5.54
C ASN A 347 -28.13 -11.96 -5.64
N GLY A 348 -27.14 -11.22 -6.13
CA GLY A 348 -27.20 -9.74 -6.25
C GLY A 348 -27.29 -8.97 -4.93
N LYS A 349 -27.17 -9.66 -3.78
CA LYS A 349 -27.23 -9.14 -2.41
C LYS A 349 -26.03 -9.64 -1.58
N PRO A 350 -24.78 -9.33 -1.94
CA PRO A 350 -23.59 -9.75 -1.19
C PRO A 350 -23.63 -9.21 0.25
N ALA A 351 -23.25 -10.07 1.21
CA ALA A 351 -23.24 -9.76 2.64
C ALA A 351 -21.88 -9.22 3.09
N TRP A 352 -21.52 -8.00 2.65
CA TRP A 352 -20.20 -7.37 2.80
C TRP A 352 -19.54 -7.50 4.17
N LEU A 353 -20.29 -7.26 5.25
CA LEU A 353 -19.82 -7.33 6.63
C LEU A 353 -20.11 -8.68 7.30
N GLY A 354 -20.99 -9.50 6.70
CA GLY A 354 -21.39 -10.83 7.18
C GLY A 354 -20.61 -11.98 6.58
N ASN A 355 -19.77 -11.75 5.57
CA ASN A 355 -18.93 -12.76 4.94
C ASN A 355 -17.43 -12.51 5.19
N LYS A 356 -16.73 -13.54 5.68
CA LYS A 356 -15.31 -13.55 6.04
C LYS A 356 -14.37 -13.03 4.92
N ASP A 357 -14.75 -13.15 3.65
CA ASP A 357 -13.89 -12.78 2.52
C ASP A 357 -14.21 -11.39 1.95
N LEU A 358 -15.44 -10.88 2.17
CA LEU A 358 -15.84 -9.53 1.77
C LEU A 358 -15.49 -8.45 2.81
N VAL A 359 -15.29 -8.84 4.09
CA VAL A 359 -14.97 -7.91 5.18
C VAL A 359 -13.75 -7.03 4.87
N ILE A 360 -12.65 -7.60 4.36
CA ILE A 360 -11.44 -6.83 4.06
C ILE A 360 -11.65 -5.87 2.87
N PRO A 361 -12.21 -6.29 1.71
CA PRO A 361 -12.67 -5.38 0.66
C PRO A 361 -13.62 -4.27 1.14
N ALA A 362 -14.56 -4.55 2.04
CA ALA A 362 -15.49 -3.55 2.58
C ALA A 362 -14.77 -2.51 3.45
N ILE A 363 -13.84 -2.93 4.33
CA ILE A 363 -13.00 -2.01 5.10
C ILE A 363 -12.07 -1.20 4.19
N LEU A 364 -11.58 -1.80 3.09
CA LEU A 364 -10.77 -1.08 2.10
C LEU A 364 -11.59 -0.03 1.35
N PHE A 365 -12.82 -0.35 0.92
CA PHE A 365 -13.73 0.62 0.27
C PHE A 365 -14.26 1.69 1.25
N TRP A 366 -14.21 1.44 2.57
CA TRP A 366 -14.66 2.35 3.62
C TRP A 366 -14.25 3.82 3.40
N GLY A 367 -15.23 4.72 3.47
CA GLY A 367 -15.03 6.16 3.40
C GLY A 367 -14.68 6.70 2.02
N PHE A 368 -14.93 5.95 0.94
CA PHE A 368 -14.78 6.42 -0.44
C PHE A 368 -15.55 7.75 -0.65
N PRO A 369 -15.00 8.76 -1.35
CA PRO A 369 -13.79 8.78 -2.19
C PRO A 369 -12.47 9.04 -1.43
N TRP A 370 -12.46 8.87 -0.11
CA TRP A 370 -11.28 9.03 0.77
C TRP A 370 -10.71 10.45 0.83
N VAL A 371 -11.46 11.45 0.37
CA VAL A 371 -11.08 12.87 0.43
C VAL A 371 -11.32 13.41 1.85
N GLY A 372 -10.36 13.17 2.75
CA GLY A 372 -10.44 13.62 4.15
C GLY A 372 -10.21 15.12 4.30
N THR A 373 -11.23 15.84 4.79
CA THR A 373 -11.26 17.31 5.01
C THR A 373 -9.97 17.88 5.61
N VAL A 374 -9.53 17.33 6.74
CA VAL A 374 -8.33 17.79 7.47
C VAL A 374 -7.08 17.66 6.60
N GLY A 375 -6.98 16.60 5.80
CA GLY A 375 -5.90 16.42 4.83
C GLY A 375 -5.94 17.48 3.72
N VAL A 376 -7.09 17.68 3.10
CA VAL A 376 -7.27 18.71 2.03
C VAL A 376 -6.86 20.09 2.53
N LEU A 377 -7.27 20.49 3.74
CA LEU A 377 -6.93 21.79 4.31
C LEU A 377 -5.44 21.91 4.67
N ILE A 378 -4.84 20.86 5.23
CA ILE A 378 -3.39 20.82 5.51
C ILE A 378 -2.57 20.95 4.22
N TYR A 379 -2.94 20.23 3.15
CA TYR A 379 -2.25 20.30 1.87
C TYR A 379 -2.47 21.64 1.16
N LEU A 380 -3.69 22.18 1.18
CA LEU A 380 -4.02 23.48 0.59
C LEU A 380 -3.26 24.62 1.28
N SER A 381 -3.17 24.59 2.61
CA SER A 381 -2.32 25.52 3.37
C SER A 381 -0.84 25.39 2.98
N GLY A 382 -0.36 24.18 2.65
CA GLY A 382 0.97 24.00 2.08
C GLY A 382 1.14 24.68 0.71
N LEU A 383 0.20 24.44 -0.22
CA LEU A 383 0.23 25.00 -1.57
C LEU A 383 0.15 26.54 -1.56
N GLN A 384 -0.65 27.13 -0.66
CA GLN A 384 -0.80 28.58 -0.50
C GLN A 384 0.48 29.29 -0.01
N ASN A 385 1.52 28.56 0.42
CA ASN A 385 2.83 29.13 0.76
C ASN A 385 3.84 29.10 -0.39
N ILE A 386 3.48 28.57 -1.57
CA ILE A 386 4.32 28.57 -2.78
C ILE A 386 4.12 29.93 -3.49
N SER A 387 5.19 30.67 -3.77
CA SER A 387 5.07 31.97 -4.46
C SER A 387 4.67 31.81 -5.93
N GLU A 388 3.98 32.81 -6.47
CA GLU A 388 3.52 32.79 -7.86
C GLU A 388 4.69 32.78 -8.85
N ASP A 389 5.81 33.44 -8.52
CA ASP A 389 7.06 33.44 -9.31
C ASP A 389 7.56 32.02 -9.62
N VAL A 390 7.41 31.06 -8.69
CA VAL A 390 7.80 29.65 -8.91
C VAL A 390 6.88 28.99 -9.96
N TYR A 391 5.59 29.33 -9.95
CA TYR A 391 4.64 28.88 -10.96
C TYR A 391 4.86 29.56 -12.31
N GLU A 392 5.26 30.83 -12.35
CA GLU A 392 5.60 31.54 -13.59
C GLU A 392 6.88 31.02 -14.23
N ALA A 393 7.96 30.90 -13.46
CA ALA A 393 9.22 30.32 -13.93
C ALA A 393 9.01 28.91 -14.50
N ALA A 394 8.23 28.07 -13.83
CA ALA A 394 7.89 26.74 -14.32
C ALA A 394 7.05 26.74 -15.61
N ARG A 395 6.20 27.74 -15.85
CA ARG A 395 5.47 27.90 -17.13
C ARG A 395 6.42 28.34 -18.24
N LEU A 396 7.38 29.22 -17.95
CA LEU A 396 8.43 29.65 -18.89
C LEU A 396 9.36 28.48 -19.28
N ASP A 397 9.71 27.63 -18.32
CA ASP A 397 10.45 26.36 -18.54
C ASP A 397 9.63 25.26 -19.24
N GLY A 398 8.37 25.53 -19.61
CA GLY A 398 7.49 24.59 -20.32
C GLY A 398 7.04 23.39 -19.47
N VAL A 399 7.04 23.49 -18.14
CA VAL A 399 6.63 22.40 -17.25
C VAL A 399 5.13 22.11 -17.39
N THR A 400 4.80 20.89 -17.81
CA THR A 400 3.41 20.46 -18.02
C THR A 400 2.61 20.41 -16.71
N PRO A 401 1.26 20.49 -16.75
CA PRO A 401 0.43 20.49 -15.53
C PRO A 401 0.58 19.27 -14.61
N LEU A 402 1.02 18.12 -15.15
CA LEU A 402 1.42 16.92 -14.38
C LEU A 402 2.87 17.02 -13.87
N GLY A 403 3.80 17.56 -14.67
CA GLY A 403 5.15 17.87 -14.22
C GLY A 403 5.15 18.83 -13.02
N MET A 404 4.24 19.81 -13.03
CA MET A 404 4.03 20.77 -11.94
C MET A 404 3.59 20.09 -10.64
N ILE A 405 2.71 19.08 -10.71
CA ILE A 405 2.32 18.28 -9.54
C ILE A 405 3.54 17.57 -8.95
N PHE A 406 4.25 16.78 -9.75
CA PHE A 406 5.27 15.86 -9.23
C PHE A 406 6.66 16.50 -9.00
N ARG A 407 6.96 17.66 -9.61
CA ARG A 407 8.27 18.33 -9.51
C ARG A 407 8.27 19.60 -8.66
N ILE A 408 7.11 20.20 -8.40
CA ILE A 408 7.01 21.49 -7.70
C ILE A 408 6.04 21.37 -6.53
N GLU A 409 4.75 21.15 -6.80
CA GLU A 409 3.70 21.17 -5.79
C GLU A 409 3.92 20.08 -4.73
N LEU A 410 4.07 18.82 -5.14
CA LEU A 410 4.27 17.70 -4.23
C LEU A 410 5.57 17.81 -3.41
N PRO A 411 6.77 18.08 -4.00
CA PRO A 411 8.00 18.31 -3.23
C PRO A 411 7.88 19.41 -2.18
N LEU A 412 7.30 20.57 -2.54
CA LEU A 412 7.19 21.71 -1.62
C LEU A 412 6.21 21.43 -0.47
N ILE A 413 5.15 20.65 -0.69
CA ILE A 413 4.22 20.22 0.38
C ILE A 413 4.63 18.91 1.09
N MET A 414 5.84 18.37 0.87
CA MET A 414 6.27 17.13 1.55
C MET A 414 6.28 17.23 3.07
N THR A 415 6.41 18.43 3.65
CA THR A 415 6.28 18.65 5.10
C THR A 415 4.86 18.32 5.58
N GLN A 416 3.86 18.79 4.85
CA GLN A 416 2.43 18.59 5.11
C GLN A 416 2.03 17.12 4.85
N VAL A 417 2.56 16.51 3.78
CA VAL A 417 2.40 15.07 3.48
C VAL A 417 2.98 14.21 4.60
N ARG A 418 4.21 14.46 5.06
CA ARG A 418 4.86 13.77 6.18
C ARG A 418 4.00 13.81 7.45
N ILE A 419 3.52 14.99 7.84
CA ILE A 419 2.68 15.17 9.04
C ILE A 419 1.39 14.35 8.91
N ASN A 420 0.76 14.36 7.74
CA ASN A 420 -0.44 13.56 7.50
C ASN A 420 -0.16 12.05 7.57
N ILE A 421 0.92 11.55 6.94
CA ILE A 421 1.29 10.12 7.04
C ILE A 421 1.51 9.71 8.50
N ILE A 422 2.14 10.55 9.33
CA ILE A 422 2.33 10.26 10.77
C ILE A 422 0.99 10.12 11.49
N PHE A 423 0.07 11.09 11.32
CA PHE A 423 -1.27 10.99 11.91
C PHE A 423 -2.06 9.80 11.38
N MET A 424 -1.99 9.52 10.07
CA MET A 424 -2.59 8.35 9.43
C MET A 424 -2.06 7.04 10.03
N THR A 425 -0.74 6.92 10.22
CA THR A 425 -0.11 5.73 10.84
C THR A 425 -0.62 5.53 12.27
N ILE A 426 -0.59 6.56 13.11
CA ILE A 426 -1.05 6.48 14.51
C ILE A 426 -2.54 6.10 14.57
N ASN A 427 -3.40 6.78 13.81
CA ASN A 427 -4.83 6.48 13.78
C ASN A 427 -5.11 5.05 13.27
N THR A 428 -4.38 4.55 12.26
CA THR A 428 -4.59 3.19 11.73
C THR A 428 -4.18 2.10 12.73
N LEU A 429 -3.17 2.36 13.59
CA LEU A 429 -2.70 1.41 14.62
C LEU A 429 -3.59 1.40 15.88
N VAL A 430 -4.20 2.54 16.23
CA VAL A 430 -5.06 2.70 17.41
C VAL A 430 -6.54 2.46 17.12
N ALA A 431 -6.97 2.55 15.85
CA ALA A 431 -8.37 2.38 15.46
C ALA A 431 -8.94 1.02 15.90
N TYR A 432 -9.91 1.06 16.82
CA TYR A 432 -10.74 -0.08 17.22
C TYR A 432 -12.24 0.22 17.03
N GLU A 433 -12.65 1.47 17.31
CA GLU A 433 -14.03 1.95 17.25
C GLU A 433 -14.75 1.58 15.95
N ILE A 434 -14.13 1.84 14.79
CA ILE A 434 -14.69 1.56 13.47
C ILE A 434 -14.98 0.06 13.31
N PHE A 435 -14.07 -0.80 13.75
CA PHE A 435 -14.20 -2.25 13.64
C PHE A 435 -15.26 -2.78 14.60
N PHE A 436 -15.28 -2.30 15.83
CA PHE A 436 -16.32 -2.59 16.82
C PHE A 436 -17.72 -2.21 16.31
N ILE A 437 -17.89 -1.02 15.75
CA ILE A 437 -19.18 -0.51 15.28
C ILE A 437 -19.67 -1.26 14.04
N LEU A 438 -18.77 -1.65 13.13
CA LEU A 438 -19.14 -2.36 11.90
C LEU A 438 -19.34 -3.86 12.11
N LEU A 439 -18.46 -4.51 12.87
CA LEU A 439 -18.29 -5.96 12.92
C LEU A 439 -18.51 -6.57 14.31
N GLY A 440 -18.79 -5.74 15.32
CA GLY A 440 -19.00 -6.17 16.70
C GLY A 440 -17.70 -6.42 17.47
N VAL A 441 -17.85 -6.93 18.69
CA VAL A 441 -16.77 -7.26 19.62
C VAL A 441 -15.71 -8.16 18.97
N ASP A 442 -16.15 -9.19 18.23
CA ASP A 442 -15.29 -10.29 17.76
C ASP A 442 -14.41 -9.92 16.55
N GLY A 443 -14.61 -8.74 15.97
CA GLY A 443 -14.00 -8.37 14.68
C GLY A 443 -14.64 -9.09 13.48
N GLY A 444 -15.87 -9.60 13.65
CA GLY A 444 -16.67 -10.19 12.57
C GLY A 444 -16.22 -11.58 12.12
N PRO A 445 -16.79 -12.08 11.01
CA PRO A 445 -16.66 -13.48 10.58
C PRO A 445 -15.19 -13.94 10.43
N GLY A 446 -14.81 -14.95 11.21
CA GLY A 446 -13.44 -15.50 11.20
C GLY A 446 -12.37 -14.53 11.70
N ASN A 447 -12.73 -13.58 12.57
CA ASN A 447 -11.89 -12.55 13.16
C ASN A 447 -11.17 -11.68 12.09
N LYS A 448 -11.74 -11.60 10.88
CA LYS A 448 -11.13 -10.94 9.70
C LYS A 448 -11.02 -9.41 9.84
N GLY A 449 -11.84 -8.82 10.71
CA GLY A 449 -11.81 -7.42 11.13
C GLY A 449 -11.10 -7.16 12.47
N LEU A 450 -10.47 -8.19 13.08
CA LEU A 450 -9.79 -8.03 14.36
C LEU A 450 -8.51 -7.19 14.20
N VAL A 451 -8.34 -6.23 15.09
CA VAL A 451 -7.23 -5.26 15.12
C VAL A 451 -6.70 -5.12 16.56
N PRO A 452 -5.45 -4.65 16.78
CA PRO A 452 -4.81 -4.70 18.10
C PRO A 452 -5.60 -3.96 19.19
N GLY A 453 -6.15 -2.77 18.88
CA GLY A 453 -7.00 -2.04 19.81
C GLY A 453 -8.34 -2.71 20.12
N LEU A 454 -8.89 -3.50 19.20
CA LEU A 454 -10.11 -4.28 19.44
C LEU A 454 -9.81 -5.52 20.28
N PHE A 455 -8.66 -6.17 20.05
CA PHE A 455 -8.18 -7.27 20.90
C PHE A 455 -7.86 -6.78 22.34
N MET A 456 -7.28 -5.59 22.49
CA MET A 456 -7.13 -4.95 23.80
C MET A 456 -8.49 -4.65 24.47
N PHE A 457 -9.49 -4.23 23.69
CA PHE A 457 -10.84 -3.99 24.20
C PHE A 457 -11.52 -5.29 24.65
N GLN A 458 -11.37 -6.39 23.90
CA GLN A 458 -11.80 -7.73 24.31
C GLN A 458 -11.16 -8.12 25.65
N ALA A 459 -9.83 -8.11 25.70
CA ALA A 459 -9.06 -8.48 26.90
C ALA A 459 -9.49 -7.67 28.14
N ALA A 460 -9.72 -6.36 28.01
CA ALA A 460 -10.15 -5.51 29.13
C ALA A 460 -11.62 -5.70 29.52
N PHE A 461 -12.55 -5.57 28.57
CA PHE A 461 -13.98 -5.35 28.85
C PHE A 461 -14.88 -6.56 28.59
N VAL A 462 -14.34 -7.62 27.98
CA VAL A 462 -15.06 -8.90 27.74
C VAL A 462 -14.46 -9.99 28.62
N ASP A 463 -13.14 -10.14 28.60
CA ASP A 463 -12.44 -11.17 29.37
C ASP A 463 -12.10 -10.73 30.81
N GLY A 464 -12.21 -9.43 31.13
CA GLY A 464 -11.91 -8.87 32.46
C GLY A 464 -10.42 -8.79 32.83
N GLN A 465 -9.52 -8.99 31.87
CA GLN A 465 -8.07 -9.12 32.05
C GLN A 465 -7.37 -7.75 31.91
N PHE A 466 -7.73 -6.81 32.77
CA PHE A 466 -7.26 -5.43 32.72
C PHE A 466 -5.73 -5.30 32.74
N GLY A 467 -5.04 -6.09 33.56
CA GLY A 467 -3.56 -6.10 33.61
C GLY A 467 -2.92 -6.55 32.29
N TYR A 468 -3.49 -7.59 31.65
CA TYR A 468 -3.05 -8.06 30.34
C TYR A 468 -3.32 -7.02 29.24
N ALA A 469 -4.49 -6.39 29.25
CA ALA A 469 -4.84 -5.31 28.32
C ALA A 469 -3.90 -4.09 28.44
N CYS A 470 -3.46 -3.75 29.66
CA CYS A 470 -2.46 -2.72 29.88
C CYS A 470 -1.10 -3.08 29.24
N ALA A 471 -0.64 -4.33 29.38
CA ALA A 471 0.59 -4.79 28.74
C ALA A 471 0.49 -4.83 27.21
N LEU A 472 -0.63 -5.29 26.65
CA LEU A 472 -0.92 -5.22 25.21
C LEU A 472 -0.86 -3.77 24.69
N GLY A 473 -1.41 -2.82 25.45
CA GLY A 473 -1.33 -1.38 25.16
C GLY A 473 0.10 -0.83 25.19
N MET A 474 0.93 -1.29 26.13
CA MET A 474 2.34 -0.93 26.19
C MET A 474 3.16 -1.49 25.02
N VAL A 475 2.88 -2.73 24.57
CA VAL A 475 3.49 -3.30 23.36
C VAL A 475 3.06 -2.52 22.11
N LEU A 476 1.77 -2.21 21.98
CA LEU A 476 1.25 -1.41 20.87
C LEU A 476 1.85 0.01 20.85
N PHE A 477 2.02 0.66 22.00
CA PHE A 477 2.69 1.95 22.13
C PHE A 477 4.13 1.92 21.61
N VAL A 478 4.92 0.89 21.98
CA VAL A 478 6.30 0.72 21.48
C VAL A 478 6.33 0.53 19.97
N ILE A 479 5.40 -0.25 19.40
CA ILE A 479 5.26 -0.45 17.95
C ILE A 479 4.93 0.88 17.25
N ILE A 480 3.97 1.65 17.76
CA ILE A 480 3.60 2.97 17.22
C ILE A 480 4.79 3.95 17.28
N LEU A 481 5.52 3.96 18.39
CA LEU A 481 6.70 4.83 18.58
C LEU A 481 7.80 4.49 17.58
N LEU A 482 8.15 3.20 17.43
CA LEU A 482 9.14 2.74 16.47
C LEU A 482 8.75 3.09 15.03
N LEU A 483 7.51 2.81 14.62
CA LEU A 483 7.01 3.15 13.29
C LEU A 483 6.99 4.67 13.05
N THR A 484 6.70 5.47 14.07
CA THR A 484 6.74 6.94 13.99
C THR A 484 8.17 7.46 13.80
N VAL A 485 9.14 6.93 14.54
CA VAL A 485 10.57 7.29 14.39
C VAL A 485 11.11 6.85 13.02
N ILE A 486 10.71 5.67 12.54
CA ILE A 486 11.04 5.17 11.20
C ILE A 486 10.49 6.12 10.12
N ASN A 487 9.20 6.45 10.18
CA ASN A 487 8.55 7.40 9.26
C ASN A 487 9.29 8.75 9.23
N GLN A 488 9.58 9.33 10.41
CA GLN A 488 10.33 10.58 10.54
C GLN A 488 11.76 10.53 9.98
N LYS A 489 12.40 9.35 9.96
CA LYS A 489 13.75 9.14 9.42
C LYS A 489 13.76 8.94 7.90
N PHE A 490 12.74 8.30 7.33
CA PHE A 490 12.64 8.06 5.89
C PHE A 490 12.09 9.26 5.11
N VAL A 491 11.04 9.93 5.60
CA VAL A 491 10.45 11.08 4.92
C VAL A 491 11.23 12.36 5.28
N LYS A 492 12.52 12.42 4.95
CA LYS A 492 13.29 13.66 5.09
C LYS A 492 12.75 14.72 4.14
N VAL A 493 12.64 15.93 4.65
CA VAL A 493 12.49 17.15 3.85
C VAL A 493 13.77 17.92 4.11
N ASP A 494 14.72 17.81 3.19
CA ASP A 494 15.87 18.70 3.15
C ASP A 494 15.33 20.06 2.68
N LYS A 495 15.61 21.13 3.45
CA LYS A 495 15.09 22.48 3.27
C LYS A 495 16.18 23.44 2.79
#